data_AF-A0A7Z9S121-F1
#
_entry.id   AF-A0A7Z9S121-F1
#
_cell.length_a   1.000
_cell.length_b   1.000
_cell.length_c   1.000
_cell.angle_alpha   90.00
_cell.angle_beta   90.00
_cell.angle_gamma   90.00
#
_symmetry.space_group_name_H-M   'P 1'
#
loop_
_entity.id
_entity.type
_entity.pdbx_description
1 polymer ?
#
loop_
_entity_poly.entity_id
_entity_poly.type
_entity_poly.pdbx_seq_one_letter_code
_entity_poly.pdbx_strand_id
1 'polypeptide(L)'
;MDDKRIDDDWKRRASEEKAKIAAELGKEGSAESEGDGSNTSDPLFPAVIQQIAYPALMALGQIPDPRTGERMLDLNLAKETIDLLAVLEKKTVGNRSAEEDKMLR
;
A
#
# COMPACT_ATOMS: atom_id res chain seq x y z
N MET A 1 3.55 20.58 -40.63
CA MET A 1 4.14 19.25 -40.37
C MET A 1 4.45 19.24 -38.87
N ASP A 2 3.41 19.12 -38.03
CA ASP A 2 3.49 19.50 -36.61
C ASP A 2 2.79 18.49 -35.69
N ASP A 3 2.75 17.22 -36.10
CA ASP A 3 2.05 16.15 -35.36
C ASP A 3 3.03 15.21 -34.61
N LYS A 4 4.33 15.33 -34.87
CA LYS A 4 5.34 14.43 -34.29
C LYS A 4 5.92 14.91 -32.95
N ARG A 5 5.75 16.20 -32.62
CA ARG A 5 6.30 16.81 -31.39
C ARG A 5 5.46 16.55 -30.13
N ILE A 6 4.17 16.24 -30.31
CA ILE A 6 3.23 16.03 -29.21
C ILE A 6 3.34 14.59 -28.66
N ASP A 7 3.85 13.65 -29.45
CA ASP A 7 4.05 12.25 -29.06
C ASP A 7 5.25 12.01 -28.13
N ASP A 8 6.19 12.95 -28.05
CA ASP A 8 7.41 12.84 -27.21
C ASP A 8 7.20 13.40 -25.79
N ASP A 9 6.29 14.37 -25.63
CA ASP A 9 6.06 15.07 -24.36
C ASP A 9 5.32 14.20 -23.33
N TRP A 10 4.47 13.26 -23.76
CA TRP A 10 3.77 12.36 -22.83
C TRP A 10 4.65 11.21 -22.35
N LYS A 11 5.52 10.66 -23.20
CA LYS A 11 6.50 9.61 -22.82
C LYS A 11 7.53 10.11 -21.82
N ARG A 12 7.93 11.38 -21.97
CA ARG A 12 8.86 12.04 -21.04
C ARG A 12 8.25 12.25 -19.66
N ARG A 13 6.98 12.67 -19.58
CA ARG A 13 6.25 12.80 -18.30
C ARG A 13 6.00 11.46 -17.62
N ALA A 14 5.66 10.41 -18.38
CA ALA A 14 5.46 9.07 -17.83
C ALA A 14 6.77 8.49 -17.25
N SER A 15 7.91 8.77 -17.88
CA SER A 15 9.23 8.36 -17.38
C SER A 15 9.66 9.15 -16.14
N GLU A 16 9.44 10.47 -16.14
CA GLU A 16 9.78 11.35 -15.02
C GLU A 16 8.95 11.03 -13.76
N GLU A 17 7.65 10.73 -13.90
CA GLU A 17 6.81 10.27 -12.79
C GLU A 17 7.26 8.90 -12.27
N LYS A 18 7.55 7.95 -13.17
CA LYS A 18 8.01 6.60 -12.79
C LYS A 18 9.37 6.63 -12.08
N ALA A 19 10.25 7.54 -12.48
CA ALA A 19 11.54 7.77 -11.83
C ALA A 19 11.39 8.45 -10.46
N LYS A 20 10.45 9.38 -10.31
CA LYS A 20 10.14 10.01 -9.01
C LYS A 20 9.58 9.01 -8.02
N ILE A 21 8.64 8.17 -8.46
CA ILE A 21 8.06 7.12 -7.64
C ILE A 21 9.13 6.10 -7.24
N ALA A 22 10.01 5.69 -8.16
CA ALA A 22 11.14 4.80 -7.84
C ALA A 22 12.16 5.44 -6.87
N ALA A 23 12.37 6.75 -6.95
CA ALA A 23 13.27 7.47 -6.05
C ALA A 23 12.69 7.66 -4.64
N GLU A 24 11.37 7.85 -4.51
CA GLU A 24 10.66 7.85 -3.22
C GLU A 24 10.68 6.45 -2.58
N LEU A 25 10.34 5.41 -3.34
CA LEU A 25 10.40 4.00 -2.88
C LEU A 25 11.82 3.54 -2.53
N GLY A 26 12.86 4.09 -3.18
CA GLY A 26 14.26 3.82 -2.84
C GLY A 26 14.78 4.56 -1.61
N LYS A 27 14.06 5.58 -1.12
CA LYS A 27 14.49 6.41 0.02
C LYS A 27 13.92 5.96 1.37
N GLU A 28 12.86 5.17 1.39
CA GLU A 28 12.35 4.56 2.63
C GLU A 28 13.15 3.33 3.09
N GLY A 29 14.13 2.87 2.29
CA GLY A 29 14.97 1.71 2.59
C GLY A 29 16.32 1.99 3.25
N SER A 30 16.58 3.20 3.77
CA SER A 30 17.89 3.53 4.35
C SER A 30 17.79 4.38 5.61
N ALA A 31 17.54 3.70 6.72
CA ALA A 31 17.99 4.09 8.05
C ALA A 31 18.34 2.81 8.83
N GLU A 32 19.63 2.56 9.05
CA GLU A 32 20.17 1.41 9.78
C GLU A 32 19.64 1.26 11.22
N SER A 33 19.54 0.00 11.66
CA SER A 33 20.03 -0.40 12.97
C SER A 33 20.59 -1.82 12.91
N GLU A 34 21.93 -1.94 12.96
CA GLU A 34 22.58 -3.18 13.40
C GLU A 34 22.31 -3.36 14.90
N GLY A 35 21.51 -4.38 15.23
CA GLY A 35 21.19 -4.73 16.60
C GLY A 35 20.32 -5.98 16.67
N ASP A 36 20.93 -7.08 17.09
CA ASP A 36 20.31 -8.13 17.90
C ASP A 36 19.18 -8.96 17.23
N GLY A 37 19.54 -10.11 16.65
CA GLY A 37 18.80 -11.38 16.71
C GLY A 37 17.27 -11.44 16.53
N SER A 38 16.59 -10.43 15.99
CA SER A 38 15.12 -10.34 16.00
C SER A 38 14.55 -10.34 14.57
N ASN A 39 13.47 -11.11 14.39
CA ASN A 39 12.68 -11.33 13.18
C ASN A 39 12.84 -10.25 12.10
N THR A 40 13.54 -10.61 11.02
CA THR A 40 13.45 -9.90 9.74
C THR A 40 11.98 -9.87 9.30
N SER A 41 11.42 -8.68 9.06
CA SER A 41 10.04 -8.51 8.57
C SER A 41 9.78 -9.40 7.35
N ASP A 42 8.66 -10.13 7.34
CA ASP A 42 8.32 -10.95 6.17
C ASP A 42 7.87 -10.00 5.03
N PRO A 43 8.50 -10.06 3.84
CA PRO A 43 8.12 -9.20 2.72
C PRO A 43 6.66 -9.39 2.27
N LEU A 44 6.00 -10.49 2.65
CA LEU A 44 4.58 -10.73 2.37
C LEU A 44 3.63 -10.07 3.38
N PHE A 45 4.09 -9.73 4.58
CA PHE A 45 3.23 -9.13 5.60
C PHE A 45 2.56 -7.81 5.16
N PRO A 46 3.27 -6.86 4.53
CA PRO A 46 2.64 -5.65 4.00
C PRO A 46 1.62 -5.95 2.90
N ALA A 47 1.87 -6.96 2.06
CA ALA A 47 0.95 -7.37 1.00
C ALA A 47 -0.35 -7.94 1.58
N VAL A 48 -0.27 -8.71 2.67
CA VAL A 48 -1.45 -9.24 3.39
C VAL A 48 -2.27 -8.09 3.98
N ILE A 49 -1.64 -7.10 4.61
CA ILE A 49 -2.34 -5.92 5.13
C ILE A 49 -3.07 -5.20 4.00
N GLN A 50 -2.40 -4.96 2.87
CA GLN A 50 -3.00 -4.29 1.71
C GLN A 50 -4.19 -5.08 1.16
N GLN A 51 -4.07 -6.40 1.02
CA GLN A 51 -5.16 -7.25 0.52
C GLN A 51 -6.43 -7.13 1.37
N ILE A 52 -6.30 -6.86 2.67
CA ILE A 52 -7.44 -6.64 3.57
C ILE A 52 -7.85 -5.16 3.60
N ALA A 53 -6.90 -4.22 3.64
CA ALA A 53 -7.20 -2.79 3.75
C ALA A 53 -7.87 -2.20 2.49
N TYR A 54 -7.50 -2.67 1.29
CA TYR A 54 -8.08 -2.18 0.03
C TYR A 54 -9.61 -2.33 -0.03
N PRO A 55 -10.20 -3.51 0.24
CA PRO A 55 -11.65 -3.67 0.31
C PRO A 55 -12.30 -2.74 1.35
N ALA A 56 -11.66 -2.50 2.50
CA ALA A 56 -12.18 -1.56 3.51
C ALA A 56 -12.23 -0.13 2.97
N LEU A 57 -11.18 0.33 2.28
CA LEU A 57 -11.12 1.65 1.67
C LEU A 57 -12.14 1.80 0.52
N MET A 58 -12.34 0.75 -0.28
CA MET A 58 -13.40 0.71 -1.30
C MET A 58 -14.78 0.85 -0.66
N ALA A 59 -15.05 0.06 0.38
CA ALA A 59 -16.33 0.06 1.08
C ALA A 59 -16.60 1.39 1.81
N LEU A 60 -15.56 2.13 2.20
CA LEU A 60 -15.68 3.49 2.74
C LEU A 60 -15.86 4.58 1.65
N GLY A 61 -15.84 4.21 0.36
CA GLY A 61 -15.93 5.16 -0.76
C GLY A 61 -14.68 6.02 -0.95
N GLN A 62 -13.57 5.67 -0.31
CA GLN A 62 -12.30 6.40 -0.39
C GLN A 62 -11.62 6.16 -1.74
N ILE A 63 -11.72 4.94 -2.24
CA ILE A 63 -11.22 4.53 -3.55
C ILE A 63 -12.38 4.00 -4.42
N PRO A 64 -12.35 4.25 -5.74
CA PRO A 64 -13.34 3.69 -6.65
C PRO A 64 -13.10 2.19 -6.85
N ASP A 65 -14.16 1.45 -7.15
CA ASP A 65 -14.04 0.06 -7.59
C ASP A 65 -13.24 0.02 -8.91
N PRO A 66 -12.13 -0.73 -9.02
CA PRO A 66 -11.32 -0.77 -10.23
C PRO A 66 -12.03 -1.41 -11.43
N ARG A 67 -13.12 -2.16 -11.20
CA ARG A 67 -13.91 -2.83 -12.23
C ARG A 67 -14.99 -1.94 -12.81
N THR A 68 -15.67 -1.16 -11.96
CA THR A 68 -16.80 -0.30 -12.39
C THR A 68 -16.42 1.17 -12.50
N GLY A 69 -15.35 1.60 -11.81
CA GLY A 69 -14.96 3.00 -11.66
C GLY A 69 -15.84 3.77 -10.66
N GLU A 70 -16.84 3.11 -10.06
CA GLU A 70 -17.80 3.76 -9.18
C GLU A 70 -17.34 3.74 -7.73
N ARG A 71 -17.66 4.80 -6.99
CA ARG A 71 -17.48 4.82 -5.53
C ARG A 71 -18.72 4.23 -4.88
N MET A 72 -18.50 3.26 -4.01
CA MET A 72 -19.53 2.62 -3.21
C MET A 72 -19.35 2.99 -1.74
N LEU A 73 -20.44 3.18 -1.00
CA LEU A 73 -20.40 3.36 0.44
C LEU A 73 -21.18 2.23 1.10
N ASP A 74 -20.46 1.22 1.57
CA ASP A 74 -20.97 0.08 2.34
C ASP A 74 -20.27 0.03 3.70
N LEU A 75 -20.92 0.62 4.70
CA LEU A 75 -20.38 0.69 6.06
C LEU A 75 -20.31 -0.67 6.74
N ASN A 76 -21.17 -1.62 6.34
CA ASN A 76 -21.17 -2.97 6.91
C ASN A 76 -19.93 -3.72 6.42
N LEU A 77 -19.70 -3.72 5.11
CA LEU A 77 -18.50 -4.33 4.51
C LEU A 77 -17.22 -3.67 5.02
N ALA A 78 -17.21 -2.34 5.14
CA ALA A 78 -16.07 -1.62 5.71
C ALA A 78 -15.77 -2.09 7.14
N LYS A 79 -16.81 -2.16 7.99
CA LYS A 79 -16.68 -2.60 9.38
C LYS A 79 -16.15 -4.03 9.46
N GLU A 80 -16.72 -4.98 8.71
CA GLU A 80 -16.29 -6.38 8.70
C GLU A 80 -14.82 -6.52 8.30
N THR A 81 -14.40 -5.74 7.31
CA THR A 81 -13.02 -5.78 6.81
C THR A 81 -12.04 -5.14 7.81
N ILE A 82 -12.44 -4.06 8.49
CA ILE A 82 -11.64 -3.47 9.58
C ILE A 82 -11.56 -4.43 10.78
N ASP A 83 -12.66 -5.10 11.13
CA ASP A 83 -12.66 -6.12 12.17
C ASP A 83 -11.69 -7.27 11.84
N LEU A 84 -11.57 -7.65 10.56
CA LEU A 84 -10.59 -8.63 10.10
C LEU A 84 -9.14 -8.16 10.32
N LEU A 85 -8.82 -6.89 10.02
CA LEU A 85 -7.51 -6.31 10.36
C LEU A 85 -7.25 -6.36 11.87
N ALA A 86 -8.25 -6.04 12.69
CA ALA A 86 -8.12 -6.09 14.14
C ALA A 86 -7.91 -7.52 14.67
N VAL A 87 -8.50 -8.53 14.02
CA VAL A 87 -8.25 -9.95 14.33
C VAL A 87 -6.81 -10.34 13.95
N LEU A 88 -6.34 -9.94 12.77
CA LEU A 88 -4.96 -10.17 12.34
C LEU A 88 -3.99 -9.57 13.36
N GLU A 89 -4.21 -8.31 13.76
CA GLU A 89 -3.40 -7.63 14.78
C GLU A 89 -3.33 -8.43 16.08
N LYS A 90 -4.50 -8.81 16.64
CA LYS A 90 -4.58 -9.56 17.90
C LYS A 90 -3.93 -10.94 17.84
N LYS A 91 -4.02 -11.62 16.69
CA LYS A 91 -3.51 -12.99 16.53
C LYS A 91 -2.04 -13.07 16.19
N THR A 92 -1.44 -11.98 15.71
CA THR A 92 -0.02 -11.90 15.34
C THR A 92 0.87 -11.30 16.44
N VAL A 93 0.30 -10.86 17.57
CA VAL A 93 1.05 -10.36 18.74
C VAL A 93 2.12 -11.37 19.17
N GLY A 94 3.36 -10.90 19.30
CA GLY A 94 4.52 -11.73 19.67
C GLY A 94 5.21 -12.43 18.51
N ASN A 95 4.63 -12.38 17.30
CA ASN A 95 5.25 -12.90 16.07
C ASN A 95 5.56 -11.79 15.05
N ARG A 96 5.40 -10.52 15.42
CA ARG A 96 5.65 -9.37 14.54
C ARG A 96 7.02 -8.76 14.77
N SER A 97 7.64 -8.28 13.71
CA SER A 97 8.79 -7.37 13.80
C SER A 97 8.35 -5.97 14.27
N ALA A 98 9.31 -5.14 14.67
CA ALA A 98 9.02 -3.74 15.04
C ALA A 98 8.43 -2.93 13.87
N GLU A 99 8.79 -3.29 12.64
CA GLU A 99 8.26 -2.66 11.43
C GLU A 99 6.81 -3.09 11.18
N GLU A 100 6.51 -4.39 11.32
CA GLU A 100 5.17 -4.95 11.18
C GLU A 100 4.21 -4.41 12.26
N ASP A 101 4.69 -4.19 13.48
CA ASP A 101 3.96 -3.50 14.54
C ASP A 101 3.59 -2.06 14.16
N LYS A 102 4.49 -1.34 13.46
CA LYS A 102 4.24 0.04 13.01
C LYS A 102 3.22 0.09 11.89
N MET A 103 3.12 -0.94 11.05
CA MET A 103 2.15 -0.99 9.94
C MET A 103 0.70 -1.20 10.39
N LEU A 104 0.50 -1.80 11.57
CA LEU A 104 -0.84 -2.09 12.11
C LEU A 104 -1.36 -1.04 13.11
N ARG A 105 -0.56 -0.03 13.46
CA ARG A 105 -0.94 1.07 14.36
C ARG A 105 -1.32 2.32 13.61
#